data_AF-A0A7T0C523-F1
#
_entry.id   AF-A0A7T0C523-F1
#
_cell.length_a   1.000
_cell.length_b   1.000
_cell.length_c   1.000
_cell.angle_alpha   90.00
_cell.angle_beta   90.00
_cell.angle_gamma   90.00
#
_symmetry.space_group_name_H-M   'P 1'
#
loop_
_entity.id
_entity.type
_entity.pdbx_description
1 polymer ?
#
loop_
_entity_poly.entity_id
_entity_poly.type
_entity_poly.pdbx_seq_one_letter_code
_entity_poly.pdbx_strand_id
1 'polypeptide(L)'
;MVAATMLVGCTTGGMHASSSHSANSGQVLTITTPATTADVTNPVEVCMAINGYTVEPAKNGVNPGKGHHHLLIDVDVPKDLSQPLAKDSEHVHMGDGSTCKSLTLSKGQHVITAVFAQGNHVPYNPPITAAVIVHVK
;
A
#
# COMPACT_ATOMS: atom_id res chain seq x y z
N MET A 1 55.18 -45.35 9.41
CA MET A 1 54.73 -44.32 8.47
C MET A 1 53.51 -43.64 9.09
N VAL A 2 53.51 -42.32 9.00
CA VAL A 2 52.77 -41.36 9.84
C VAL A 2 51.28 -41.28 9.44
N ALA A 3 50.48 -40.90 10.43
CA ALA A 3 49.06 -40.59 10.42
C ALA A 3 48.57 -39.63 9.33
N ALA A 4 47.25 -39.66 9.10
CA ALA A 4 46.31 -38.59 8.66
C ALA A 4 45.18 -39.28 7.83
N THR A 5 43.90 -38.88 7.82
CA THR A 5 43.26 -37.60 8.12
C THR A 5 41.76 -37.89 8.32
N MET A 6 41.12 -37.29 9.33
CA MET A 6 39.67 -37.26 9.44
C MET A 6 39.13 -36.13 8.55
N LEU A 7 38.14 -36.41 7.69
CA LEU A 7 37.39 -35.35 7.00
C LEU A 7 36.01 -35.16 7.65
N VAL A 8 35.87 -34.00 8.28
CA VAL A 8 34.61 -33.39 8.71
C VAL A 8 33.89 -32.86 7.47
N GLY A 9 32.67 -33.33 7.21
CA GLY A 9 31.80 -32.86 6.13
C GLY A 9 30.61 -32.08 6.69
N CYS A 10 30.61 -30.77 6.47
CA CYS A 10 29.62 -29.78 6.92
C CYS A 10 28.29 -29.97 6.17
N THR A 11 27.16 -30.17 6.86
CA THR A 11 25.83 -30.18 6.24
C THR A 11 25.33 -28.75 6.02
N THR A 12 24.94 -28.49 4.77
CA THR A 12 24.46 -27.21 4.24
C THR A 12 23.20 -26.70 4.95
N GLY A 13 23.26 -25.46 5.44
CA GLY A 13 22.10 -24.73 5.95
C GLY A 13 21.06 -24.49 4.85
N GLY A 14 19.79 -24.75 5.18
CA GLY A 14 18.65 -24.39 4.37
C GLY A 14 18.48 -22.88 4.33
N MET A 15 18.75 -22.28 3.18
CA MET A 15 18.41 -20.90 2.88
C MET A 15 16.89 -20.83 2.73
N HIS A 16 16.19 -20.35 3.76
CA HIS A 16 14.84 -19.84 3.58
C HIS A 16 14.93 -18.64 2.64
N ALA A 17 14.51 -18.85 1.40
CA ALA A 17 14.26 -17.79 0.44
C ALA A 17 13.07 -16.97 0.94
N SER A 18 13.33 -16.01 1.83
CA SER A 18 12.43 -14.88 2.01
C SER A 18 12.52 -14.09 0.72
N SER A 19 11.53 -14.31 -0.14
CA SER A 19 11.24 -13.54 -1.34
C SER A 19 11.34 -12.05 -1.01
N SER A 20 12.45 -11.46 -1.43
CA SER A 20 12.64 -10.03 -1.52
C SER A 20 11.53 -9.48 -2.39
N HIS A 21 10.53 -8.83 -1.78
CA HIS A 21 9.62 -7.97 -2.50
C HIS A 21 10.47 -6.90 -3.18
N SER A 22 10.56 -7.04 -4.50
CA SER A 22 11.44 -6.29 -5.38
C SER A 22 11.31 -4.78 -5.16
N ALA A 23 12.46 -4.11 -5.21
CA ALA A 23 12.68 -2.68 -5.01
C ALA A 23 11.67 -1.80 -5.77
N ASN A 24 11.04 -0.90 -5.02
CA ASN A 24 10.00 0.00 -5.52
C ASN A 24 10.58 1.32 -6.05
N SER A 25 11.53 1.24 -6.96
CA SER A 25 12.14 2.43 -7.59
C SER A 25 11.46 2.70 -8.94
N GLY A 26 10.30 3.36 -8.90
CA GLY A 26 9.63 3.85 -10.13
C GLY A 26 8.13 4.10 -10.04
N GLN A 27 7.44 3.64 -8.99
CA GLN A 27 5.99 3.87 -8.86
C GLN A 27 5.66 5.27 -8.35
N VAL A 28 4.64 5.89 -8.94
CA VAL A 28 4.13 7.21 -8.55
C VAL A 28 3.52 7.15 -7.16
N LEU A 29 2.69 6.15 -6.88
CA LEU A 29 2.10 5.90 -5.56
C LEU A 29 2.53 4.51 -5.07
N THR A 30 2.74 4.37 -3.77
CA THR A 30 3.09 3.10 -3.12
C THR A 30 2.42 3.03 -1.77
N ILE A 31 1.91 1.87 -1.40
CA ILE A 31 1.59 1.53 -0.01
C ILE A 31 2.88 0.97 0.60
N THR A 32 3.47 1.69 1.56
CA THR A 32 4.75 1.35 2.20
C THR A 32 4.57 0.39 3.36
N THR A 33 3.40 0.43 3.99
CA THR A 33 2.97 -0.48 5.07
C THR A 33 1.46 -0.70 4.91
N PRO A 34 0.94 -1.92 5.10
CA PRO A 34 1.67 -3.17 5.28
C PRO A 34 2.27 -3.66 3.95
N ALA A 35 3.15 -4.65 4.02
CA ALA A 35 3.59 -5.35 2.81
C ALA A 35 2.44 -6.18 2.20
N THR A 36 2.44 -6.34 0.88
CA THR A 36 1.50 -7.24 0.21
C THR A 36 1.65 -8.67 0.73
N THR A 37 0.51 -9.36 0.91
CA THR A 37 0.35 -10.68 1.53
C THR A 37 0.71 -10.77 3.02
N ALA A 38 0.88 -9.64 3.71
CA ALA A 38 1.16 -9.65 5.14
C ALA A 38 -0.04 -10.17 5.96
N ASP A 39 0.28 -11.01 6.93
CA ASP A 39 -0.58 -11.32 8.05
C ASP A 39 -0.56 -10.17 9.06
N VAL A 40 -1.71 -9.55 9.32
CA VAL A 40 -1.85 -8.37 10.18
C VAL A 40 -2.89 -8.59 11.27
N THR A 41 -2.81 -7.80 12.33
CA THR A 41 -3.82 -7.72 13.40
C THR A 41 -4.38 -6.31 13.46
N ASN A 42 -5.64 -6.17 13.90
CA ASN A 42 -6.23 -4.85 14.04
C ASN A 42 -5.58 -4.03 15.17
N PRO A 43 -5.50 -2.69 15.02
CA PRO A 43 -5.79 -1.95 13.80
C PRO A 43 -4.69 -2.15 12.73
N VAL A 44 -5.10 -2.24 11.46
CA VAL A 44 -4.18 -2.32 10.32
C VAL A 44 -3.71 -0.92 9.96
N GLU A 45 -2.42 -0.65 10.13
CA GLU A 45 -1.81 0.61 9.70
C GLU A 45 -1.48 0.55 8.21
N VAL A 46 -2.07 1.47 7.43
CA VAL A 46 -1.83 1.62 5.99
C VAL A 46 -1.14 2.95 5.74
N CYS A 47 0.12 2.92 5.35
CA CYS A 47 0.92 4.09 5.01
C CYS A 47 1.23 4.13 3.52
N MET A 48 1.28 5.34 2.96
CA MET A 48 1.58 5.54 1.54
C MET A 48 2.70 6.56 1.34
N ALA A 49 3.38 6.43 0.20
CA ALA A 49 4.32 7.40 -0.32
C ALA A 49 3.93 7.76 -1.76
N ILE A 50 4.06 9.03 -2.12
CA ILE A 50 3.80 9.51 -3.48
C ILE A 50 4.98 10.33 -4.01
N ASN A 51 5.35 10.11 -5.27
CA ASN A 51 6.44 10.76 -5.97
C ASN A 51 5.89 11.61 -7.11
N GLY A 52 6.43 12.82 -7.30
CA GLY A 52 6.02 13.73 -8.38
C GLY A 52 4.71 14.51 -8.14
N TYR A 53 4.07 14.30 -6.99
CA TYR A 53 2.88 15.02 -6.54
C TYR A 53 3.07 15.51 -5.09
N THR A 54 2.29 16.50 -4.69
CA THR A 54 2.27 17.01 -3.31
C THR A 54 0.99 16.61 -2.60
N VAL A 55 1.12 16.00 -1.42
CA VAL A 55 -0.03 15.77 -0.53
C VAL A 55 -0.48 17.10 0.07
N GLU A 56 -1.76 17.43 -0.08
CA GLU A 56 -2.37 18.67 0.37
C GLU A 56 -3.81 18.41 0.88
N PRO A 57 -4.20 19.01 2.02
CA PRO A 57 -5.56 18.87 2.53
C PRO A 57 -6.62 19.34 1.52
N ALA A 58 -7.71 18.58 1.39
CA ALA A 58 -8.83 18.85 0.49
C ALA A 58 -9.41 20.25 0.63
N LYS A 59 -9.42 20.79 1.86
CA LYS A 59 -9.93 22.15 2.16
C LYS A 59 -9.20 23.27 1.42
N ASN A 60 -8.02 23.01 0.85
CA ASN A 60 -7.25 23.98 0.07
C ASN A 60 -7.70 24.04 -1.41
N GLY A 61 -8.69 23.24 -1.80
CA GLY A 61 -9.25 23.23 -3.15
C GLY A 61 -8.43 22.42 -4.15
N VAL A 62 -8.75 22.59 -5.44
CA VAL A 62 -8.08 21.86 -6.54
C VAL A 62 -6.89 22.67 -7.02
N ASN A 63 -5.68 22.12 -6.86
CA ASN A 63 -4.43 22.75 -7.25
C ASN A 63 -3.59 21.80 -8.13
N PRO A 64 -2.90 22.30 -9.17
CA PRO A 64 -2.12 21.46 -10.09
C PRO A 64 -1.04 20.63 -9.37
N GLY A 65 -1.02 19.32 -9.63
CA GLY A 65 -0.03 18.41 -9.04
C GLY A 65 -0.22 18.15 -7.55
N LYS A 66 -1.37 18.54 -6.99
CA LYS A 66 -1.70 18.37 -5.56
C LYS A 66 -2.94 17.52 -5.35
N GLY A 67 -3.05 16.93 -4.17
CA GLY A 67 -4.16 16.04 -3.86
C GLY A 67 -3.98 15.37 -2.51
N HIS A 68 -4.80 14.36 -2.23
CA HIS A 68 -4.72 13.58 -1.01
C HIS A 68 -5.06 12.12 -1.25
N HIS A 69 -4.72 11.28 -0.28
CA HIS A 69 -4.92 9.85 -0.36
C HIS A 69 -6.36 9.45 -0.04
N HIS A 70 -6.80 8.39 -0.68
CA HIS A 70 -8.02 7.66 -0.36
C HIS A 70 -7.66 6.17 -0.28
N LEU A 71 -8.38 5.42 0.54
CA LEU A 71 -8.28 3.96 0.56
C LEU A 71 -9.64 3.37 0.18
N LEU A 72 -9.63 2.48 -0.81
CA LEU A 72 -10.76 1.67 -1.24
C LEU A 72 -10.57 0.27 -0.68
N ILE A 73 -11.55 -0.21 0.07
CA ILE A 73 -11.51 -1.50 0.77
C ILE A 73 -12.44 -2.47 0.05
N ASP A 74 -11.86 -3.52 -0.53
CA ASP A 74 -12.57 -4.59 -1.26
C ASP A 74 -13.49 -4.13 -2.41
N VAL A 75 -13.23 -2.93 -2.94
CA VAL A 75 -13.94 -2.36 -4.08
C VAL A 75 -12.96 -1.90 -5.17
N ASP A 76 -13.43 -1.95 -6.41
CA ASP A 76 -12.65 -1.53 -7.57
C ASP A 76 -12.53 0.00 -7.67
N VAL A 77 -11.45 0.46 -8.31
CA VAL A 77 -11.32 1.87 -8.72
C VAL A 77 -12.45 2.19 -9.70
N PRO A 78 -13.17 3.32 -9.54
CA PRO A 78 -14.28 3.65 -10.43
C PRO A 78 -13.80 3.80 -11.88
N LYS A 79 -14.62 3.32 -12.82
CA LYS A 79 -14.36 3.48 -14.26
C LYS A 79 -14.49 4.94 -14.72
N ASP A 80 -15.42 5.67 -14.12
CA ASP A 80 -15.60 7.10 -14.36
C ASP A 80 -14.73 7.89 -13.37
N LEU A 81 -13.60 8.40 -13.87
CA LEU A 81 -12.65 9.20 -13.10
C LEU A 81 -12.98 10.71 -13.14
N SER A 82 -14.12 11.11 -13.71
CA SER A 82 -14.57 12.51 -13.72
C SER A 82 -15.38 12.91 -12.49
N GLN A 83 -15.76 11.93 -11.67
CA GLN A 83 -16.60 12.13 -10.50
C GLN A 83 -15.81 11.98 -9.20
N PRO A 84 -16.26 12.64 -8.10
CA PRO A 84 -15.71 12.38 -6.78
C PRO A 84 -15.86 10.91 -6.40
N LEU A 85 -14.88 10.39 -5.68
CA LEU A 85 -14.99 9.06 -5.07
C LEU A 85 -16.22 8.98 -4.16
N ALA A 86 -16.85 7.79 -4.15
CA ALA A 86 -18.03 7.54 -3.34
C ALA A 86 -17.75 7.80 -1.85
N LYS A 87 -18.81 8.11 -1.09
CA LYS A 87 -18.72 8.43 0.33
C LYS A 87 -19.56 7.44 1.12
N ASP A 88 -18.96 6.29 1.38
CA ASP A 88 -19.53 5.17 2.12
C ASP A 88 -18.46 4.55 3.05
N SER A 89 -18.74 3.37 3.60
CA SER A 89 -17.83 2.67 4.50
C SER A 89 -16.63 2.00 3.82
N GLU A 90 -16.69 1.78 2.51
CA GLU A 90 -15.63 1.12 1.74
C GLU A 90 -14.62 2.14 1.20
N HIS A 91 -14.97 3.42 1.21
CA HIS A 91 -14.13 4.54 0.76
C HIS A 91 -13.67 5.40 1.94
N VAL A 92 -12.41 5.26 2.33
CA VAL A 92 -11.80 6.05 3.39
C VAL A 92 -11.16 7.31 2.81
N HIS A 93 -11.73 8.46 3.16
CA HIS A 93 -11.26 9.79 2.72
C HIS A 93 -10.19 10.34 3.68
N MET A 94 -9.00 10.65 3.17
CA MET A 94 -7.90 11.25 3.93
C MET A 94 -7.71 12.73 3.55
N GLY A 95 -8.82 13.46 3.47
CA GLY A 95 -8.88 14.88 3.06
C GLY A 95 -8.16 15.86 4.00
N ASP A 96 -7.64 15.37 5.13
CA ASP A 96 -6.76 16.12 6.03
C ASP A 96 -5.29 16.15 5.54
N GLY A 97 -4.97 15.41 4.47
CA GLY A 97 -3.61 15.31 3.94
C GLY A 97 -2.72 14.32 4.70
N SER A 98 -3.31 13.43 5.51
CA SER A 98 -2.56 12.34 6.15
C SER A 98 -1.99 11.37 5.11
N THR A 99 -0.86 10.75 5.45
CA THR A 99 -0.16 9.74 4.62
C THR A 99 -0.24 8.34 5.22
N CYS A 100 -0.82 8.19 6.41
CA CYS A 100 -1.08 6.92 7.07
C CYS A 100 -2.48 6.90 7.67
N LYS A 101 -3.11 5.72 7.70
CA LYS A 101 -4.42 5.50 8.30
C LYS A 101 -4.44 4.18 9.05
N SER A 102 -4.98 4.19 10.27
CA SER A 102 -5.37 2.97 10.97
C SER A 102 -6.77 2.56 10.56
N LEU A 103 -6.90 1.33 10.08
CA LEU A 103 -8.17 0.72 9.69
C LEU A 103 -8.53 -0.42 10.64
N THR A 104 -9.81 -0.55 10.95
CA THR A 104 -10.36 -1.74 11.60
C THR A 104 -11.09 -2.55 10.54
N LEU A 105 -10.57 -3.73 10.23
CA LEU A 105 -11.10 -4.61 9.19
C LEU A 105 -11.62 -5.91 9.81
N SER A 106 -12.56 -6.58 9.14
CA SER A 106 -12.97 -7.92 9.54
C SER A 106 -11.81 -8.92 9.43
N LYS A 107 -11.93 -10.07 10.09
CA LYS A 107 -10.97 -11.17 9.90
C LYS A 107 -11.09 -11.73 8.48
N GLY A 108 -9.97 -12.09 7.87
CA GLY A 108 -9.93 -12.64 6.52
C GLY A 108 -9.04 -11.84 5.56
N GLN A 109 -9.14 -12.17 4.28
CA GLN A 109 -8.39 -11.50 3.23
C GLN A 109 -9.09 -10.20 2.82
N HIS A 110 -8.31 -9.14 2.66
CA HIS A 110 -8.78 -7.84 2.18
C HIS A 110 -7.86 -7.30 1.09
N VAL A 111 -8.44 -6.60 0.11
CA VAL A 111 -7.71 -5.78 -0.86
C VAL A 111 -7.84 -4.32 -0.45
N ILE A 112 -6.70 -3.66 -0.25
CA ILE A 112 -6.66 -2.24 0.09
C ILE A 112 -6.01 -1.53 -1.10
N THR A 113 -6.80 -0.70 -1.78
CA THR A 113 -6.34 0.10 -2.92
C THR A 113 -6.22 1.56 -2.51
N ALA A 114 -5.00 2.09 -2.50
CA ALA A 114 -4.75 3.51 -2.38
C ALA A 114 -5.04 4.21 -3.72
N VAL A 115 -5.77 5.32 -3.67
CA VAL A 115 -6.05 6.19 -4.82
C VAL A 115 -5.63 7.61 -4.46
N PHE A 116 -4.88 8.27 -5.34
CA PHE A 116 -4.56 9.69 -5.19
C PHE A 116 -5.55 10.54 -6.00
N ALA A 117 -6.17 11.52 -5.33
CA ALA A 117 -7.21 12.35 -5.93
C ALA A 117 -7.00 13.83 -5.61
N GLN A 118 -7.56 14.70 -6.45
CA GLN A 118 -7.49 16.16 -6.32
C GLN A 118 -8.30 16.65 -5.11
N GLY A 119 -8.21 17.94 -4.75
CA GLY A 119 -8.88 18.48 -3.56
C GLY A 119 -10.42 18.36 -3.54
N ASN A 120 -11.06 18.12 -4.69
CA ASN A 120 -12.49 17.82 -4.80
C ASN A 120 -12.81 16.30 -4.78
N HIS A 121 -11.85 15.45 -4.38
CA HIS A 121 -11.96 13.98 -4.30
C HIS A 121 -12.14 13.30 -5.66
N VAL A 122 -11.87 14.00 -6.76
CA VAL A 122 -11.85 13.42 -8.12
C VAL A 122 -10.48 12.81 -8.39
N PRO A 123 -10.38 11.51 -8.72
CA PRO A 123 -9.11 10.87 -9.07
C PRO A 123 -8.39 11.58 -10.22
N TYR A 124 -7.07 11.42 -10.29
CA TYR A 124 -6.33 11.79 -11.50
C TYR A 124 -6.70 10.87 -12.69
N ASN A 125 -6.47 11.34 -13.91
CA ASN A 125 -6.67 10.55 -15.14
C ASN A 125 -5.41 10.64 -16.02
N PRO A 126 -4.65 9.54 -16.23
CA PRO A 126 -4.91 8.17 -15.74
C PRO A 126 -4.89 8.06 -14.20
N PRO A 127 -5.55 7.05 -13.62
CA PRO A 127 -5.66 6.93 -12.17
C PRO A 127 -4.29 6.62 -11.56
N ILE A 128 -3.97 7.30 -10.46
CA ILE A 128 -2.76 7.09 -9.69
C ILE A 128 -3.11 6.21 -8.49
N THR A 129 -2.73 4.94 -8.56
CA THR A 129 -3.15 3.93 -7.59
C THR A 129 -2.01 3.02 -7.16
N ALA A 130 -2.19 2.37 -6.02
CA ALA A 130 -1.38 1.25 -5.55
C ALA A 130 -2.28 0.31 -4.75
N ALA A 131 -2.02 -0.98 -4.76
CA ALA A 131 -2.83 -1.95 -4.03
C ALA A 131 -1.97 -2.95 -3.26
N VAL A 132 -2.46 -3.38 -2.11
CA VAL A 132 -1.93 -4.48 -1.32
C VAL A 132 -3.05 -5.44 -0.97
N ILE A 133 -2.69 -6.71 -0.82
CA ILE A 133 -3.57 -7.75 -0.26
C ILE A 133 -3.07 -8.00 1.16
N VAL A 134 -3.97 -8.06 2.13
CA VAL A 134 -3.63 -8.36 3.53
C VAL A 134 -4.50 -9.49 4.06
N HIS A 135 -4.01 -10.20 5.07
CA HIS A 135 -4.79 -11.19 5.80
C HIS A 135 -4.90 -10.81 7.27
N VAL A 136 -6.10 -10.46 7.71
CA VAL A 136 -6.38 -10.03 9.08
C VAL A 136 -6.71 -11.25 9.95
N LYS A 137 -5.93 -11.45 11.02
CA LYS A 137 -6.03 -12.60 11.94
C LYS A 137 -7.06 -12.44 13.07
#